data_AF-A0AAV0U163-F1
#
_entry.id   AF-A0AAV0U163-F1
#
_cell.length_a   1.000
_cell.length_b   1.000
_cell.length_c   1.000
_cell.angle_alpha   90.00
_cell.angle_beta   90.00
_cell.angle_gamma   90.00
#
_symmetry.space_group_name_H-M   'P 1'
#
loop_
_entity.id
_entity.type
_entity.pdbx_description
1 polymer ?
#
loop_
_entity_poly.entity_id
_entity_poly.type
_entity_poly.pdbx_seq_one_letter_code
_entity_poly.pdbx_strand_id
1 'polypeptide(L)'
;MRVHRVATLSAVCLSFLGAVATAKKSNLNGWYKCSDVTFSDEGNSTGMIAECAVYKAPLCYPGICVAPASVDPTVDIFVKRLPAASEDPATAHNVWLLQGGPGISSSSLESTMSYLNYQLEGKFNIYTMDHRGTGRSTRLDCVSAQATTTGSPFGSEIELSEVTACAQDLKYKYGDLASFSITSSATDIATFIAKYTNGEDTIVYGLSYGTTLAERLMHLKTPTVIGYVLDGVATTSAAAEDKFQYVSKMEVNSGEMGDAFLDVCIDDEGCSRHFRPRSLPASLRHLIEKFDKEPHSACAQLVKKEGLNPRDSPSLSLRSVLGWMLPDPALRAFIPVVVYRLSHCEKGDLTVLTRFFTSFKLYIERENQDVAYRSLLLYHLIVFSEMWETPAPSFGVLKKRLADSTMYPGEYEKMHETGLVEANQYYCAYSKEKSPACDKLHLGNNGSSAIIYKRDRYWNKTSVIPSHASVLILSSKMDAQTPHKYAKALFKGMVGSNKELVTFKYATHGTVMSTELAGGGEFTETCGMKLLGSYVKNGGNLDRLDKSCLKEMPALNLTIPMGQRTYFLGLTEDAYDGGTTRARTSLSA
;
A
#
# COMPACT_ATOMS: atom_id res chain seq x y z
N MET A 1 51.58 92.34 -11.14
CA MET A 1 50.49 91.43 -11.56
C MET A 1 50.90 90.01 -11.20
N ARG A 2 50.29 89.45 -10.15
CA ARG A 2 50.59 88.11 -9.59
C ARG A 2 49.71 87.07 -10.28
N VAL A 3 50.34 86.09 -10.91
CA VAL A 3 49.69 84.93 -11.54
C VAL A 3 49.24 83.96 -10.44
N HIS A 4 47.94 83.70 -10.32
CA HIS A 4 47.39 82.61 -9.51
C HIS A 4 47.13 81.41 -10.42
N ARG A 5 47.81 80.29 -10.15
CA ARG A 5 47.47 78.97 -10.68
C ARG A 5 46.43 78.35 -9.74
N VAL A 6 45.27 78.00 -10.26
CA VAL A 6 44.31 77.10 -9.62
C VAL A 6 44.31 75.81 -10.43
N ALA A 7 44.76 74.72 -9.81
CA ALA A 7 44.70 73.38 -10.37
C ALA A 7 43.36 72.73 -9.97
N THR A 8 42.58 72.33 -10.95
CA THR A 8 41.36 71.53 -10.76
C THR A 8 41.74 70.05 -10.62
N LEU A 9 41.53 69.46 -9.43
CA LEU A 9 41.52 68.01 -9.25
C LEU A 9 40.14 67.47 -9.66
N SER A 10 40.10 66.64 -10.71
CA SER A 10 38.95 65.80 -11.01
C SER A 10 39.09 64.45 -10.30
N ALA A 11 38.26 64.22 -9.28
CA ALA A 11 38.13 62.93 -8.63
C ALA A 11 37.25 62.00 -9.49
N VAL A 12 37.83 60.93 -10.02
CA VAL A 12 37.09 59.84 -10.68
C VAL A 12 36.70 58.84 -9.59
N CYS A 13 35.42 58.86 -9.19
CA CYS A 13 34.83 57.78 -8.40
C CYS A 13 34.59 56.57 -9.32
N LEU A 14 35.46 55.55 -9.24
CA LEU A 14 35.11 54.20 -9.71
C LEU A 14 34.16 53.57 -8.69
N SER A 15 32.87 53.54 -9.00
CA SER A 15 31.91 52.68 -8.33
C SER A 15 32.12 51.23 -8.75
N PHE A 16 32.75 50.43 -7.89
CA PHE A 16 32.70 48.97 -7.96
C PHE A 16 31.27 48.52 -7.66
N LEU A 17 30.47 48.27 -8.70
CA LEU A 17 29.26 47.44 -8.60
C LEU A 17 29.74 45.98 -8.49
N GLY A 18 30.02 45.55 -7.26
CA GLY A 18 30.13 44.13 -6.94
C GLY A 18 28.77 43.49 -7.19
N ALA A 19 28.65 42.72 -8.27
CA ALA A 19 27.52 41.84 -8.48
C ALA A 19 27.54 40.80 -7.34
N VAL A 20 26.69 41.00 -6.33
CA VAL A 20 26.35 39.95 -5.37
C VAL A 20 25.58 38.91 -6.17
N ALA A 21 26.27 37.87 -6.63
CA ALA A 21 25.62 36.65 -7.07
C ALA A 21 24.88 36.09 -5.87
N THR A 22 23.58 36.38 -5.77
CA THR A 22 22.69 35.64 -4.88
C THR A 22 22.70 34.19 -5.38
N ALA A 23 23.51 33.35 -4.73
CA ALA A 23 23.46 31.91 -4.92
C ALA A 23 21.99 31.51 -4.78
N LYS A 24 21.36 31.04 -5.88
CA LYS A 24 20.00 30.52 -5.84
C LYS A 24 19.97 29.48 -4.72
N LYS A 25 19.18 29.74 -3.68
CA LYS A 25 18.97 28.78 -2.60
C LYS A 25 18.49 27.47 -3.26
N SER A 26 19.22 26.37 -3.03
CA SER A 26 18.79 25.06 -3.51
C SER A 26 17.39 24.76 -2.98
N ASN A 27 16.53 24.13 -3.78
CA ASN A 27 15.22 23.68 -3.29
C ASN A 27 15.34 22.40 -2.45
N LEU A 28 16.53 21.81 -2.35
CA LEU A 28 16.85 20.75 -1.39
C LEU A 28 17.49 21.39 -0.14
N ASN A 29 16.96 21.10 1.04
CA ASN A 29 17.46 21.67 2.30
C ASN A 29 18.84 21.11 2.74
N GLY A 30 19.32 20.06 2.10
CA GLY A 30 20.58 19.37 2.42
C GLY A 30 20.34 17.93 2.86
N TRP A 31 21.38 17.11 2.81
CA TRP A 31 21.36 15.74 3.34
C TRP A 31 21.80 15.74 4.80
N TYR A 32 20.96 15.19 5.67
CA TYR A 32 21.21 15.08 7.11
C TYR A 32 21.27 13.61 7.51
N LYS A 33 22.24 13.22 8.35
CA LYS A 33 22.25 11.88 8.93
C LYS A 33 20.95 11.63 9.70
N CYS A 34 20.32 10.49 9.47
CA CYS A 34 19.11 10.06 10.16
C CYS A 34 19.18 8.55 10.40
N SER A 35 18.27 8.03 11.24
CA SER A 35 18.13 6.59 11.46
C SER A 35 17.69 5.89 10.18
N ASP A 36 18.24 4.70 9.94
CA ASP A 36 17.82 3.81 8.86
C ASP A 36 16.35 3.40 9.02
N VAL A 37 15.92 3.10 10.24
CA VAL A 37 14.52 2.87 10.61
C VAL A 37 13.97 4.04 11.44
N THR A 38 12.79 4.54 11.07
CA THR A 38 12.13 5.71 11.68
C THR A 38 11.47 5.34 13.00
N PHE A 39 10.81 4.17 13.05
CA PHE A 39 10.06 3.71 14.20
C PHE A 39 10.66 2.44 14.80
N SER A 40 10.70 2.35 16.13
CA SER A 40 11.38 1.27 16.84
C SER A 40 10.66 -0.09 16.79
N ASP A 41 9.37 -0.10 16.43
CA ASP A 41 8.56 -1.31 16.24
C ASP A 41 8.81 -1.99 14.90
N GLU A 42 9.43 -1.31 13.93
CA GLU A 42 9.91 -1.89 12.66
C GLU A 42 11.32 -2.49 12.76
N GLY A 43 11.99 -2.30 13.90
CA GLY A 43 13.31 -2.84 14.20
C GLY A 43 14.19 -1.84 14.95
N ASN A 44 15.37 -2.31 15.36
CA ASN A 44 16.44 -1.44 15.83
C ASN A 44 17.29 -0.99 14.64
N SER A 45 17.89 0.20 14.75
CA SER A 45 18.86 0.66 13.77
C SER A 45 19.95 -0.39 13.56
N THR A 46 20.23 -0.71 12.30
CA THR A 46 21.29 -1.66 11.91
C THR A 46 22.69 -1.04 12.01
N GLY A 47 22.79 0.24 12.42
CA GLY A 47 24.02 1.01 12.40
C GLY A 47 24.36 1.58 11.01
N MET A 48 23.53 1.33 9.99
CA MET A 48 23.63 1.99 8.68
C MET A 48 23.38 3.49 8.83
N ILE A 49 24.19 4.29 8.12
CA ILE A 49 24.03 5.76 8.12
C ILE A 49 23.09 6.12 6.97
N ALA A 50 21.80 6.25 7.28
CA ALA A 50 20.85 6.84 6.35
C ALA A 50 21.01 8.37 6.30
N GLU A 51 20.58 8.96 5.19
CA GLU A 51 20.49 10.39 5.03
C GLU A 51 19.07 10.80 4.63
N CYS A 52 18.58 11.87 5.22
CA CYS A 52 17.25 12.39 5.01
C CYS A 52 17.33 13.85 4.53
N ALA A 53 16.38 14.24 3.69
CA ALA A 53 16.26 15.59 3.15
C ALA A 53 14.80 15.97 2.93
N VAL A 54 14.56 17.28 2.81
CA VAL A 54 13.29 17.86 2.36
C VAL A 54 13.53 18.64 1.07
N TYR A 55 12.80 18.24 0.03
CA TYR A 55 12.74 18.91 -1.26
C TYR A 55 11.51 19.81 -1.35
N LYS A 56 11.71 21.11 -1.62
CA LYS A 56 10.65 22.06 -1.94
C LYS A 56 10.21 21.91 -3.39
N ALA A 57 9.17 21.10 -3.60
CA ALA A 57 8.54 20.92 -4.89
C ALA A 57 7.52 22.04 -5.19
N PRO A 58 7.27 22.40 -6.45
CA PRO A 58 6.10 23.19 -6.82
C PRO A 58 4.80 22.49 -6.38
N LEU A 59 3.85 23.25 -5.82
CA LEU A 59 2.51 22.76 -5.54
C LEU A 59 1.85 22.24 -6.83
N CYS A 60 1.95 23.04 -7.91
CA CYS A 60 1.43 22.69 -9.22
C CYS A 60 2.55 22.65 -10.27
N TYR A 61 2.67 21.50 -10.95
CA TYR A 61 3.57 21.36 -12.09
C TYR A 61 2.90 21.82 -13.40
N PRO A 62 3.67 22.37 -14.36
CA PRO A 62 3.15 22.77 -15.65
C PRO A 62 2.41 21.64 -16.37
N GLY A 63 1.20 21.95 -16.86
CA GLY A 63 0.36 20.98 -17.56
C GLY A 63 -0.45 20.04 -16.68
N ILE A 64 -0.31 20.13 -15.34
CA ILE A 64 -1.15 19.38 -14.38
C ILE A 64 -2.18 20.32 -13.73
N CYS A 65 -1.73 21.40 -13.08
CA CYS A 65 -2.60 22.40 -12.47
C CYS A 65 -1.92 23.78 -12.45
N VAL A 66 -2.66 24.79 -11.99
CA VAL A 66 -2.16 26.16 -11.79
C VAL A 66 -2.43 26.54 -10.35
N ALA A 67 -1.37 26.82 -9.59
CA ALA A 67 -1.51 27.29 -8.21
C ALA A 67 -2.10 28.71 -8.21
N PRO A 68 -3.20 28.95 -7.46
CA PRO A 68 -3.69 30.31 -7.26
C PRO A 68 -2.61 31.24 -6.69
N ALA A 69 -2.63 32.52 -7.06
CA ALA A 69 -1.65 33.49 -6.54
C ALA A 69 -1.72 33.68 -5.01
N SER A 70 -2.83 33.28 -4.38
CA SER A 70 -3.09 33.41 -2.95
C SER A 70 -2.64 32.21 -2.10
N VAL A 71 -2.20 31.09 -2.72
CA VAL A 71 -1.78 29.89 -1.98
C VAL A 71 -0.25 29.78 -1.97
N ASP A 72 0.30 28.99 -1.04
CA ASP A 72 1.73 28.65 -1.07
C ASP A 72 2.06 27.94 -2.40
N PRO A 73 3.00 28.45 -3.20
CA PRO A 73 3.34 27.85 -4.49
C PRO A 73 4.16 26.56 -4.35
N THR A 74 4.50 26.13 -3.13
CA THR A 74 5.37 24.98 -2.86
C THR A 74 4.79 24.01 -1.84
N VAL A 75 5.27 22.76 -1.91
CA VAL A 75 5.05 21.71 -0.92
C VAL A 75 6.40 21.09 -0.54
N ASP A 76 6.50 20.65 0.70
CA ASP A 76 7.67 19.95 1.22
C ASP A 76 7.53 18.45 0.92
N ILE A 77 8.59 17.85 0.37
CA ILE A 77 8.67 16.44 0.01
C ILE A 77 9.84 15.80 0.75
N PHE A 78 9.55 14.87 1.64
CA PHE A 78 10.55 14.10 2.39
C PHE A 78 11.17 13.01 1.52
N VAL A 79 12.49 12.93 1.55
CA VAL A 79 13.28 11.90 0.86
C VAL A 79 14.29 11.31 1.83
N LYS A 80 14.42 9.98 1.81
CA LYS A 80 15.44 9.23 2.55
C LYS A 80 16.31 8.46 1.58
N ARG A 81 17.60 8.34 1.88
CA ARG A 81 18.52 7.46 1.17
C ARG A 81 19.43 6.68 2.10
N LEU A 82 19.84 5.49 1.65
CA LEU A 82 21.02 4.77 2.10
C LEU A 82 22.10 4.98 1.03
N PRO A 83 23.10 5.85 1.26
CA PRO A 83 24.21 6.00 0.32
C PRO A 83 24.97 4.68 0.15
N ALA A 84 25.58 4.47 -1.01
CA ALA A 84 26.51 3.36 -1.20
C ALA A 84 27.63 3.42 -0.15
N ALA A 85 27.86 2.32 0.56
CA ALA A 85 28.87 2.21 1.60
C ALA A 85 30.16 1.54 1.09
N SER A 86 30.03 0.70 0.07
CA SER A 86 31.12 -0.09 -0.51
C SER A 86 31.64 0.46 -1.84
N GLU A 87 31.02 1.52 -2.36
CA GLU A 87 31.37 2.24 -3.60
C GLU A 87 31.21 3.74 -3.36
N ASP A 88 31.72 4.59 -4.25
CA ASP A 88 31.49 6.03 -4.16
C ASP A 88 30.01 6.38 -4.47
N PRO A 89 29.24 6.96 -3.52
CA PRO A 89 27.86 7.38 -3.76
C PRO A 89 27.68 8.30 -4.96
N ALA A 90 28.72 9.05 -5.36
CA ALA A 90 28.68 9.94 -6.51
C ALA A 90 28.70 9.22 -7.86
N THR A 91 29.08 7.94 -7.90
CA THR A 91 29.17 7.14 -9.14
C THR A 91 28.43 5.80 -9.06
N ALA A 92 27.94 5.42 -7.88
CA ALA A 92 27.12 4.24 -7.69
C ALA A 92 25.74 4.35 -8.37
N HIS A 93 25.26 3.25 -8.94
CA HIS A 93 23.89 3.16 -9.45
C HIS A 93 22.84 3.31 -8.34
N ASN A 94 21.63 3.68 -8.74
CA ASN A 94 20.54 4.02 -7.82
C ASN A 94 19.40 3.01 -7.88
N VAL A 95 18.77 2.76 -6.74
CA VAL A 95 17.47 2.07 -6.65
C VAL A 95 16.50 2.95 -5.89
N TRP A 96 15.28 3.12 -6.40
CA TRP A 96 14.19 3.83 -5.72
C TRP A 96 13.11 2.84 -5.34
N LEU A 97 12.65 2.87 -4.09
CA LEU A 97 11.50 2.10 -3.65
C LEU A 97 10.32 3.05 -3.43
N LEU A 98 9.17 2.72 -4.02
CA LEU A 98 7.95 3.51 -3.96
C LEU A 98 6.88 2.74 -3.19
N GLN A 99 6.42 3.33 -2.09
CA GLN A 99 5.41 2.70 -1.25
C GLN A 99 4.02 2.74 -1.91
N GLY A 100 3.22 1.73 -1.56
CA GLY A 100 1.81 1.59 -1.88
C GLY A 100 0.86 2.35 -0.96
N GLY A 101 -0.31 1.76 -0.70
CA GLY A 101 -1.45 2.41 -0.06
C GLY A 101 -2.57 2.63 -1.09
N PRO A 102 -2.75 3.82 -1.68
CA PRO A 102 -2.03 5.09 -1.47
C PRO A 102 -2.16 5.65 -0.05
N GLY A 103 -1.42 6.73 0.25
CA GLY A 103 -1.52 7.40 1.55
C GLY A 103 -0.72 6.75 2.68
N ILE A 104 0.00 5.67 2.44
CA ILE A 104 0.97 5.08 3.39
C ILE A 104 2.34 5.73 3.17
N SER A 105 3.06 5.99 4.27
CA SER A 105 4.40 6.61 4.22
C SER A 105 5.48 5.60 3.83
N SER A 106 6.57 6.10 3.27
CA SER A 106 7.73 5.29 2.92
C SER A 106 8.45 4.64 4.11
N SER A 107 8.12 4.99 5.36
CA SER A 107 8.70 4.37 6.55
C SER A 107 8.55 2.85 6.55
N SER A 108 7.38 2.34 6.16
CA SER A 108 7.11 0.91 6.09
C SER A 108 7.89 0.15 4.99
N LEU A 109 8.73 0.84 4.20
CA LEU A 109 9.71 0.23 3.30
C LEU A 109 11.13 0.19 3.86
N GLU A 110 11.41 0.80 5.01
CA GLU A 110 12.77 1.01 5.50
C GLU A 110 13.50 -0.30 5.80
N SER A 111 12.82 -1.28 6.42
CA SER A 111 13.39 -2.62 6.61
C SER A 111 13.65 -3.34 5.28
N THR A 112 12.82 -3.07 4.26
CA THR A 112 13.04 -3.59 2.88
C THR A 112 14.26 -2.91 2.24
N MET A 113 14.45 -1.61 2.46
CA MET A 113 15.64 -0.88 1.99
C MET A 113 16.91 -1.44 2.62
N SER A 114 16.92 -1.68 3.93
CA SER A 114 18.06 -2.27 4.64
C SER A 114 18.36 -3.69 4.16
N TYR A 115 17.33 -4.51 3.95
CA TYR A 115 17.51 -5.86 3.41
C TYR A 115 18.04 -5.84 1.97
N LEU A 116 17.54 -4.94 1.12
CA LEU A 116 18.07 -4.75 -0.23
C LEU A 116 19.52 -4.24 -0.19
N ASN A 117 19.87 -3.30 0.70
CA ASN A 117 21.23 -2.81 0.87
C ASN A 117 22.20 -3.96 1.17
N TYR A 118 21.81 -4.82 2.11
CA TYR A 118 22.55 -6.04 2.45
C TYR A 118 22.72 -6.96 1.23
N GLN A 119 21.63 -7.24 0.51
CA GLN A 119 21.65 -8.09 -0.69
C GLN A 119 22.53 -7.51 -1.81
N LEU A 120 22.61 -6.18 -1.90
CA LEU A 120 23.44 -5.45 -2.85
C LEU A 120 24.87 -5.17 -2.35
N GLU A 121 25.25 -5.71 -1.20
CA GLU A 121 26.58 -5.57 -0.59
C GLU A 121 26.99 -4.11 -0.35
N GLY A 122 25.99 -3.22 -0.16
CA GLY A 122 26.22 -1.78 0.03
C GLY A 122 26.78 -1.04 -1.19
N LYS A 123 26.71 -1.61 -2.41
CA LYS A 123 27.29 -1.03 -3.64
C LYS A 123 26.41 -0.03 -4.38
N PHE A 124 25.17 0.15 -3.94
CA PHE A 124 24.16 0.98 -4.60
C PHE A 124 23.61 2.03 -3.64
N ASN A 125 23.23 3.18 -4.18
CA ASN A 125 22.42 4.13 -3.44
C ASN A 125 20.97 3.65 -3.44
N ILE A 126 20.31 3.62 -2.29
CA ILE A 126 18.90 3.21 -2.17
C ILE A 126 18.09 4.40 -1.68
N TYR A 127 17.05 4.77 -2.41
CA TYR A 127 16.21 5.93 -2.16
C TYR A 127 14.77 5.52 -1.86
N THR A 128 14.09 6.34 -1.07
CA THR A 128 12.64 6.33 -0.92
C THR A 128 12.13 7.75 -0.67
N MET A 129 10.83 7.94 -0.85
CA MET A 129 10.16 9.24 -0.72
C MET A 129 8.76 9.03 -0.16
N ASP A 130 8.36 9.91 0.77
CA ASP A 130 6.96 10.05 1.10
C ASP A 130 6.28 10.81 -0.05
N HIS A 131 5.26 10.22 -0.68
CA HIS A 131 4.52 10.92 -1.73
C HIS A 131 3.87 12.18 -1.16
N ARG A 132 3.72 13.23 -1.97
CA ARG A 132 2.99 14.43 -1.57
C ARG A 132 1.64 14.09 -0.93
N GLY A 133 1.34 14.70 0.20
CA GLY A 133 0.08 14.47 0.92
C GLY A 133 0.10 13.32 1.93
N THR A 134 1.20 12.56 2.07
CA THR A 134 1.35 11.51 3.09
C THR A 134 2.65 11.66 3.90
N GLY A 135 2.68 11.05 5.09
CA GLY A 135 3.83 11.04 5.98
C GLY A 135 4.37 12.42 6.27
N ARG A 136 5.65 12.59 5.95
CA ARG A 136 6.43 13.82 6.19
C ARG A 136 6.38 14.79 5.00
N SER A 137 5.67 14.45 3.92
CA SER A 137 5.58 15.24 2.69
C SER A 137 4.29 16.05 2.62
N THR A 138 4.27 17.25 3.23
CA THR A 138 3.09 18.15 3.34
C THR A 138 1.79 17.34 3.39
N ARG A 139 1.56 16.66 4.51
CA ARG A 139 0.43 15.74 4.68
C ARG A 139 -0.88 16.44 4.31
N LEU A 140 -1.70 15.77 3.50
CA LEU A 140 -2.98 16.32 3.08
C LEU A 140 -3.94 16.24 4.26
N ASP A 141 -4.32 17.42 4.78
CA ASP A 141 -5.06 17.56 6.02
C ASP A 141 -6.11 18.67 5.93
N CYS A 142 -7.11 18.57 6.79
CA CYS A 142 -8.18 19.55 6.96
C CYS A 142 -8.05 20.20 8.33
N VAL A 143 -6.96 20.97 8.51
CA VAL A 143 -6.54 21.58 9.78
C VAL A 143 -7.60 22.54 10.32
N SER A 144 -8.11 23.44 9.49
CA SER A 144 -9.06 24.47 9.93
C SER A 144 -10.43 23.86 10.23
N ALA A 145 -10.80 22.80 9.51
CA ALA A 145 -12.02 22.04 9.79
C ALA A 145 -11.86 21.07 10.97
N GLN A 146 -10.62 20.84 11.44
CA GLN A 146 -10.24 19.82 12.42
C GLN A 146 -10.65 18.37 12.09
N ALA A 147 -11.09 18.11 10.86
CA ALA A 147 -11.67 16.84 10.39
C ALA A 147 -10.67 15.68 10.25
N THR A 148 -9.39 15.92 10.54
CA THR A 148 -8.31 14.90 10.47
C THR A 148 -7.50 14.86 11.77
N THR A 149 -8.07 15.41 12.85
CA THR A 149 -7.43 15.47 14.17
C THR A 149 -7.99 14.37 15.06
N THR A 150 -7.19 13.81 15.98
CA THR A 150 -7.63 12.71 16.86
C THR A 150 -8.82 13.06 17.78
N GLY A 151 -9.21 14.34 17.87
CA GLY A 151 -10.41 14.79 18.59
C GLY A 151 -11.68 14.89 17.74
N SER A 152 -11.62 14.65 16.43
CA SER A 152 -12.79 14.53 15.56
C SER A 152 -13.58 13.25 15.88
N PRO A 153 -14.90 13.16 15.60
CA PRO A 153 -15.72 11.99 15.91
C PRO A 153 -15.17 10.65 15.39
N PHE A 154 -14.44 10.65 14.28
CA PHE A 154 -13.81 9.45 13.70
C PHE A 154 -12.26 9.49 13.79
N GLY A 155 -11.73 10.29 14.73
CA GLY A 155 -10.29 10.45 14.90
C GLY A 155 -9.64 11.13 13.70
N SER A 156 -8.54 10.58 13.19
CA SER A 156 -7.88 11.15 11.99
C SER A 156 -8.61 10.88 10.68
N GLU A 157 -9.69 10.11 10.70
CA GLU A 157 -10.59 9.92 9.58
C GLU A 157 -11.65 11.02 9.51
N ILE A 158 -12.13 11.24 8.29
CA ILE A 158 -13.16 12.24 8.03
C ILE A 158 -14.52 11.57 8.17
N GLU A 159 -15.38 12.07 9.04
CA GLU A 159 -16.79 11.68 9.06
C GLU A 159 -17.50 12.23 7.81
N LEU A 160 -18.51 11.52 7.29
CA LEU A 160 -19.35 12.00 6.18
C LEU A 160 -19.88 13.44 6.37
N SER A 161 -20.17 13.83 7.61
CA SER A 161 -20.67 15.17 7.96
C SER A 161 -19.60 16.27 7.78
N GLU A 162 -18.33 15.94 8.00
CA GLU A 162 -17.18 16.85 7.99
C GLU A 162 -16.64 17.14 6.59
N VAL A 163 -16.97 16.28 5.60
CA VAL A 163 -16.49 16.37 4.21
C VAL A 163 -16.67 17.77 3.61
N THR A 164 -17.78 18.43 3.92
CA THR A 164 -18.10 19.78 3.40
C THR A 164 -17.13 20.84 3.90
N ALA A 165 -16.86 20.85 5.21
CA ALA A 165 -15.93 21.80 5.81
C ALA A 165 -14.49 21.51 5.38
N CYS A 166 -14.13 20.23 5.30
CA CYS A 166 -12.84 19.80 4.80
C CYS A 166 -12.61 20.23 3.34
N ALA A 167 -13.61 20.05 2.46
CA ALA A 167 -13.50 20.50 1.07
C ALA A 167 -13.28 22.01 0.94
N GLN A 168 -13.89 22.82 1.81
CA GLN A 168 -13.68 24.26 1.84
C GLN A 168 -12.27 24.63 2.31
N ASP A 169 -11.75 23.96 3.33
CA ASP A 169 -10.39 24.15 3.84
C ASP A 169 -9.35 23.79 2.77
N LEU A 170 -9.50 22.63 2.13
CA LEU A 170 -8.62 22.18 1.04
C LEU A 170 -8.62 23.15 -0.14
N LYS A 171 -9.80 23.63 -0.55
CA LYS A 171 -9.91 24.63 -1.63
C LYS A 171 -9.17 25.91 -1.27
N TYR A 172 -9.30 26.36 -0.02
CA TYR A 172 -8.62 27.56 0.46
C TYR A 172 -7.09 27.37 0.47
N LYS A 173 -6.61 26.22 0.96
CA LYS A 173 -5.19 25.92 1.15
C LYS A 173 -4.45 25.61 -0.14
N TYR A 174 -5.08 24.87 -1.06
CA TYR A 174 -4.39 24.31 -2.24
C TYR A 174 -5.05 24.67 -3.58
N GLY A 175 -6.32 25.07 -3.59
CA GLY A 175 -7.06 25.29 -4.82
C GLY A 175 -7.37 23.98 -5.54
N ASP A 176 -6.66 23.72 -6.64
CA ASP A 176 -6.85 22.51 -7.46
C ASP A 176 -6.11 21.31 -6.83
N LEU A 177 -6.87 20.27 -6.47
CA LEU A 177 -6.35 19.05 -5.85
C LEU A 177 -5.61 18.13 -6.82
N ALA A 178 -5.57 18.45 -8.12
CA ALA A 178 -4.62 17.81 -9.05
C ALA A 178 -3.15 18.03 -8.62
N SER A 179 -2.90 19.03 -7.77
CA SER A 179 -1.63 19.20 -7.04
C SER A 179 -1.23 17.97 -6.21
N PHE A 180 -2.17 17.10 -5.80
CA PHE A 180 -1.91 15.85 -5.08
C PHE A 180 -2.21 14.58 -5.92
N SER A 181 -2.28 14.72 -7.24
CA SER A 181 -2.53 13.59 -8.15
C SER A 181 -1.37 12.58 -8.23
N ILE A 182 -1.64 11.41 -8.83
CA ILE A 182 -0.60 10.42 -9.15
C ILE A 182 0.47 11.05 -10.06
N THR A 183 0.05 11.85 -11.06
CA THR A 183 1.00 12.53 -11.97
C THR A 183 1.85 13.55 -11.25
N SER A 184 1.27 14.34 -10.34
CA SER A 184 2.03 15.28 -9.52
C SER A 184 3.08 14.56 -8.67
N SER A 185 2.72 13.43 -8.04
CA SER A 185 3.65 12.59 -7.28
C SER A 185 4.76 12.00 -8.17
N ALA A 186 4.42 11.46 -9.35
CA ALA A 186 5.40 10.93 -10.29
C ALA A 186 6.36 12.01 -10.81
N THR A 187 5.87 13.24 -10.95
CA THR A 187 6.67 14.39 -11.41
C THR A 187 7.64 14.86 -10.33
N ASP A 188 7.31 14.72 -9.03
CA ASP A 188 8.30 14.93 -7.96
C ASP A 188 9.45 13.95 -8.06
N ILE A 189 9.15 12.67 -8.24
CA ILE A 189 10.18 11.61 -8.38
C ILE A 189 11.04 11.89 -9.61
N ALA A 190 10.44 12.14 -10.77
CA ALA A 190 11.18 12.46 -12.00
C ALA A 190 12.08 13.70 -11.83
N THR A 191 11.55 14.75 -11.19
CA THR A 191 12.30 15.99 -10.94
C THR A 191 13.43 15.77 -9.95
N PHE A 192 13.20 14.97 -8.91
CA PHE A 192 14.20 14.68 -7.90
C PHE A 192 15.33 13.83 -8.48
N ILE A 193 14.99 12.75 -9.20
CA ILE A 193 15.97 11.90 -9.91
C ILE A 193 16.83 12.79 -10.82
N ALA A 194 16.22 13.63 -11.65
CA ALA A 194 16.95 14.45 -12.61
C ALA A 194 17.84 15.55 -12.00
N LYS A 195 17.53 16.04 -10.79
CA LYS A 195 18.21 17.23 -10.21
C LYS A 195 19.07 16.97 -8.99
N TYR A 196 18.74 15.95 -8.21
CA TYR A 196 19.30 15.75 -6.85
C TYR A 196 19.86 14.36 -6.61
N THR A 197 19.80 13.46 -7.60
CA THR A 197 20.62 12.24 -7.60
C THR A 197 21.96 12.52 -8.30
N ASN A 198 22.81 11.49 -8.41
CA ASN A 198 24.13 11.59 -9.02
C ASN A 198 24.13 11.53 -10.56
N GLY A 199 22.96 11.32 -11.19
CA GLY A 199 22.84 11.20 -12.65
C GLY A 199 23.14 9.81 -13.22
N GLU A 200 23.45 8.84 -12.36
CA GLU A 200 23.70 7.45 -12.73
C GLU A 200 22.41 6.65 -12.96
N ASP A 201 22.56 5.50 -13.59
CA ASP A 201 21.43 4.62 -13.89
C ASP A 201 20.60 4.29 -12.64
N THR A 202 19.30 4.32 -12.83
CA THR A 202 18.30 4.20 -11.76
C THR A 202 17.31 3.08 -12.07
N ILE A 203 17.06 2.22 -11.10
CA ILE A 203 15.97 1.25 -11.12
C ILE A 203 14.88 1.69 -10.13
N VAL A 204 13.63 1.62 -10.54
CA VAL A 204 12.48 2.02 -9.71
C VAL A 204 11.63 0.79 -9.39
N TYR A 205 11.59 0.43 -8.11
CA TYR A 205 10.70 -0.57 -7.54
C TYR A 205 9.43 0.08 -7.00
N GLY A 206 8.27 -0.44 -7.36
CA GLY A 206 6.97 -0.05 -6.80
C GLY A 206 6.26 -1.25 -6.17
N LEU A 207 5.77 -1.07 -4.95
CA LEU A 207 4.92 -2.04 -4.26
C LEU A 207 3.46 -1.60 -4.30
N SER A 208 2.52 -2.48 -4.66
CA SER A 208 1.09 -2.19 -4.58
C SER A 208 0.70 -0.94 -5.39
N TYR A 209 0.02 0.05 -4.82
CA TYR A 209 -0.19 1.37 -5.45
C TYR A 209 1.11 2.03 -5.98
N GLY A 210 2.27 1.74 -5.38
CA GLY A 210 3.58 2.17 -5.89
C GLY A 210 3.86 1.67 -7.32
N THR A 211 3.24 0.56 -7.75
CA THR A 211 3.27 0.10 -9.16
C THR A 211 2.56 1.06 -10.10
N THR A 212 1.42 1.64 -9.69
CA THR A 212 0.70 2.68 -10.43
C THR A 212 1.54 3.95 -10.56
N LEU A 213 2.27 4.30 -9.50
CA LEU A 213 3.17 5.44 -9.52
C LEU A 213 4.41 5.22 -10.40
N ALA A 214 5.02 4.04 -10.32
CA ALA A 214 6.13 3.63 -11.18
C ALA A 214 5.71 3.61 -12.66
N GLU A 215 4.49 3.14 -12.96
CA GLU A 215 3.92 3.21 -14.30
C GLU A 215 3.71 4.66 -14.75
N ARG A 216 3.16 5.53 -13.88
CA ARG A 216 3.01 6.95 -14.20
C ARG A 216 4.35 7.62 -14.47
N LEU A 217 5.40 7.28 -13.71
CA LEU A 217 6.77 7.74 -13.94
C LEU A 217 7.32 7.26 -15.29
N MET A 218 7.01 6.03 -15.71
CA MET A 218 7.39 5.50 -17.02
C MET A 218 6.83 6.35 -18.17
N HIS A 219 5.60 6.85 -18.04
CA HIS A 219 5.04 7.78 -19.04
C HIS A 219 5.78 9.12 -19.15
N LEU A 220 6.48 9.54 -18.09
CA LEU A 220 7.27 10.77 -18.07
C LEU A 220 8.64 10.61 -18.77
N LYS A 221 9.05 9.37 -19.08
CA LYS A 221 10.29 9.04 -19.81
C LYS A 221 11.55 9.65 -19.20
N THR A 222 11.72 9.48 -17.89
CA THR A 222 12.89 9.95 -17.14
C THR A 222 14.17 9.26 -17.66
N PRO A 223 15.13 9.98 -18.28
CA PRO A 223 16.21 9.34 -19.07
C PRO A 223 17.15 8.40 -18.32
N THR A 224 17.38 8.63 -17.02
CA THR A 224 18.28 7.80 -16.19
C THR A 224 17.58 6.58 -15.60
N VAL A 225 16.26 6.43 -15.80
CA VAL A 225 15.53 5.27 -15.29
C VAL A 225 15.59 4.14 -16.30
N ILE A 226 16.47 3.18 -16.05
CA ILE A 226 16.76 2.04 -16.94
C ILE A 226 15.97 0.78 -16.60
N GLY A 227 15.22 0.78 -15.49
CA GLY A 227 14.48 -0.41 -15.09
C GLY A 227 13.33 -0.09 -14.15
N TYR A 228 12.23 -0.82 -14.31
CA TYR A 228 11.08 -0.76 -13.42
C TYR A 228 10.79 -2.15 -12.84
N VAL A 229 10.50 -2.23 -11.55
CA VAL A 229 10.01 -3.44 -10.89
C VAL A 229 8.63 -3.16 -10.33
N LEU A 230 7.65 -3.94 -10.75
CA LEU A 230 6.25 -3.80 -10.32
C LEU A 230 5.85 -5.02 -9.49
N ASP A 231 5.79 -4.89 -8.17
CA ASP A 231 5.47 -5.98 -7.24
C ASP A 231 4.08 -5.79 -6.62
N GLY A 232 3.18 -6.76 -6.81
CA GLY A 232 1.77 -6.63 -6.43
C GLY A 232 1.08 -5.56 -7.27
N VAL A 233 0.80 -5.87 -8.53
CA VAL A 233 0.34 -4.89 -9.52
C VAL A 233 -1.04 -4.33 -9.19
N ALA A 234 -1.11 -3.01 -8.95
CA ALA A 234 -2.33 -2.24 -8.68
C ALA A 234 -2.78 -1.37 -9.87
N THR A 235 -2.25 -1.64 -11.06
CA THR A 235 -2.58 -0.93 -12.30
C THR A 235 -2.79 -1.88 -13.47
N THR A 236 -3.68 -1.50 -14.36
CA THR A 236 -4.09 -2.27 -15.53
C THR A 236 -4.29 -1.35 -16.72
N SER A 237 -3.40 -0.38 -16.91
CA SER A 237 -3.58 0.63 -17.96
C SER A 237 -3.77 -0.02 -19.34
N ALA A 238 -4.73 0.53 -20.10
CA ALA A 238 -5.20 0.00 -21.39
C ALA A 238 -5.89 -1.38 -21.33
N ALA A 239 -6.23 -1.88 -20.14
CA ALA A 239 -7.21 -2.95 -20.03
C ALA A 239 -8.60 -2.43 -20.44
N ALA A 240 -9.43 -3.35 -20.95
CA ALA A 240 -10.86 -3.07 -21.12
C ALA A 240 -11.48 -2.73 -19.75
N GLU A 241 -12.55 -1.94 -19.72
CA GLU A 241 -13.17 -1.43 -18.49
C GLU A 241 -13.58 -2.56 -17.52
N ASP A 242 -14.02 -3.70 -18.05
CA ASP A 242 -14.35 -4.90 -17.27
C ASP A 242 -13.14 -5.48 -16.54
N LYS A 243 -11.92 -5.23 -17.04
CA LYS A 243 -10.63 -5.71 -16.54
C LYS A 243 -9.82 -4.66 -15.82
N PHE A 244 -10.33 -3.43 -15.69
CA PHE A 244 -9.68 -2.41 -14.89
C PHE A 244 -9.80 -2.73 -13.40
N GLN A 245 -8.69 -2.58 -12.67
CA GLN A 245 -8.62 -2.85 -11.24
C GLN A 245 -9.25 -1.71 -10.43
N TYR A 246 -10.58 -1.68 -10.39
CA TYR A 246 -11.30 -0.76 -9.53
C TYR A 246 -11.30 -1.23 -8.07
N VAL A 247 -11.06 -0.31 -7.14
CA VAL A 247 -11.15 -0.56 -5.70
C VAL A 247 -12.57 -0.97 -5.31
N SER A 248 -13.60 -0.43 -5.99
CA SER A 248 -15.01 -0.81 -5.82
C SER A 248 -15.33 -2.28 -6.17
N LYS A 249 -14.37 -3.04 -6.71
CA LYS A 249 -14.46 -4.50 -6.98
C LYS A 249 -13.64 -5.34 -5.99
N MET A 250 -13.12 -4.75 -4.91
CA MET A 250 -12.22 -5.43 -3.97
C MET A 250 -12.84 -6.67 -3.31
N GLU A 251 -14.14 -6.70 -2.98
CA GLU A 251 -14.73 -7.93 -2.40
C GLU A 251 -14.83 -9.04 -3.44
N VAL A 252 -15.16 -8.72 -4.70
CA VAL A 252 -15.17 -9.73 -5.78
C VAL A 252 -13.78 -10.32 -5.95
N ASN A 253 -12.76 -9.46 -5.98
CA ASN A 253 -11.36 -9.89 -6.07
C ASN A 253 -10.96 -10.76 -4.87
N SER A 254 -11.32 -10.35 -3.65
CA SER A 254 -11.01 -11.08 -2.43
C SER A 254 -11.76 -12.41 -2.36
N GLY A 255 -13.02 -12.45 -2.80
CA GLY A 255 -13.85 -13.65 -2.86
C GLY A 255 -13.30 -14.68 -3.84
N GLU A 256 -12.93 -14.26 -5.05
CA GLU A 256 -12.26 -15.13 -6.04
C GLU A 256 -10.95 -15.70 -5.50
N MET A 257 -10.12 -14.89 -4.83
CA MET A 257 -8.87 -15.36 -4.22
C MET A 257 -9.13 -16.23 -3.01
N GLY A 258 -10.20 -15.95 -2.27
CA GLY A 258 -10.64 -16.77 -1.17
C GLY A 258 -11.06 -18.15 -1.60
N ASP A 259 -11.88 -18.26 -2.65
CA ASP A 259 -12.26 -19.55 -3.25
C ASP A 259 -11.03 -20.33 -3.72
N ALA A 260 -10.10 -19.66 -4.40
CA ALA A 260 -8.85 -20.27 -4.83
C ALA A 260 -8.02 -20.80 -3.64
N PHE A 261 -7.97 -20.05 -2.53
CA PHE A 261 -7.28 -20.49 -1.32
C PHE A 261 -7.99 -21.67 -0.64
N LEU A 262 -9.32 -21.68 -0.58
CA LEU A 262 -10.05 -22.81 0.02
C LEU A 262 -9.81 -24.10 -0.76
N ASP A 263 -9.66 -24.01 -2.09
CA ASP A 263 -9.34 -25.13 -2.96
C ASP A 263 -7.94 -25.72 -2.68
N VAL A 264 -6.96 -24.92 -2.22
CA VAL A 264 -5.62 -25.45 -1.94
C VAL A 264 -5.56 -26.44 -0.77
N CYS A 265 -6.60 -26.48 0.08
CA CYS A 265 -6.69 -27.46 1.15
C CYS A 265 -6.66 -28.91 0.64
N ILE A 266 -7.09 -29.18 -0.60
CA ILE A 266 -7.06 -30.54 -1.17
C ILE A 266 -5.63 -31.03 -1.44
N ASP A 267 -4.69 -30.11 -1.65
CA ASP A 267 -3.28 -30.39 -1.92
C ASP A 267 -2.47 -30.61 -0.63
N ASP A 268 -3.07 -30.35 0.54
CA ASP A 268 -2.46 -30.51 1.87
C ASP A 268 -3.16 -31.65 2.64
N GLU A 269 -2.44 -32.73 2.95
CA GLU A 269 -3.02 -33.89 3.65
C GLU A 269 -3.50 -33.54 5.06
N GLY A 270 -2.77 -32.67 5.75
CA GLY A 270 -3.11 -32.19 7.09
C GLY A 270 -4.43 -31.43 7.12
N CYS A 271 -4.71 -30.63 6.08
CA CYS A 271 -5.97 -29.92 5.90
C CYS A 271 -7.08 -30.85 5.40
N SER A 272 -6.87 -31.50 4.24
CA SER A 272 -7.90 -32.25 3.52
C SER A 272 -8.53 -33.39 4.34
N ARG A 273 -7.78 -34.04 5.25
CA ARG A 273 -8.30 -35.13 6.10
C ARG A 273 -9.44 -34.70 7.01
N HIS A 274 -9.50 -33.42 7.43
CA HIS A 274 -10.54 -32.89 8.31
C HIS A 274 -11.83 -32.50 7.57
N PHE A 275 -11.79 -32.48 6.24
CA PHE A 275 -12.90 -32.07 5.38
C PHE A 275 -13.39 -33.23 4.50
N ARG A 276 -13.35 -34.47 5.00
CA ARG A 276 -13.95 -35.63 4.32
C ARG A 276 -15.31 -35.97 4.95
N PRO A 277 -16.37 -36.20 4.15
CA PRO A 277 -16.41 -36.22 2.69
C PRO A 277 -16.62 -34.85 2.02
N ARG A 278 -16.83 -33.77 2.81
CA ARG A 278 -17.19 -32.44 2.30
C ARG A 278 -15.98 -31.50 2.31
N SER A 279 -15.39 -31.29 1.13
CA SER A 279 -14.24 -30.37 0.90
C SER A 279 -14.39 -29.04 1.66
N LEU A 280 -13.28 -28.39 2.02
CA LEU A 280 -13.27 -27.10 2.73
C LEU A 280 -14.20 -26.02 2.11
N PRO A 281 -14.17 -25.76 0.78
CA PRO A 281 -15.07 -24.78 0.16
C PRO A 281 -16.56 -25.12 0.35
N ALA A 282 -16.91 -26.40 0.24
CA ALA A 282 -18.28 -26.87 0.45
C ALA A 282 -18.69 -26.80 1.93
N SER A 283 -17.75 -27.03 2.85
CA SER A 283 -17.98 -26.90 4.29
C SER A 283 -18.21 -25.44 4.70
N LEU A 284 -17.41 -24.50 4.18
CA LEU A 284 -17.63 -23.07 4.42
C LEU A 284 -18.98 -22.60 3.87
N ARG A 285 -19.33 -22.95 2.62
CA ARG A 285 -20.63 -22.59 2.04
C ARG A 285 -21.80 -23.11 2.89
N HIS A 286 -21.72 -24.36 3.33
CA HIS A 286 -22.72 -24.93 4.22
C HIS A 286 -22.81 -24.21 5.57
N LEU A 287 -21.68 -23.83 6.16
CA LEU A 287 -21.61 -23.10 7.42
C LEU A 287 -22.24 -21.70 7.29
N ILE A 288 -21.96 -20.99 6.20
CA ILE A 288 -22.58 -19.70 5.87
C ILE A 288 -24.10 -19.85 5.77
N GLU A 289 -24.59 -20.82 4.99
CA GLU A 289 -26.04 -21.07 4.86
C GLU A 289 -26.69 -21.43 6.20
N LYS A 290 -25.99 -22.19 7.05
CA LYS A 290 -26.44 -22.53 8.40
C LYS A 290 -26.55 -21.29 9.26
N PHE A 291 -25.57 -20.38 9.21
CA PHE A 291 -25.61 -19.12 9.96
C PHE A 291 -26.72 -18.18 9.47
N ASP A 292 -27.04 -18.19 8.18
CA ASP A 292 -28.17 -17.43 7.63
C ASP A 292 -29.52 -18.00 8.11
N LYS A 293 -29.66 -19.34 8.15
CA LYS A 293 -30.90 -20.03 8.58
C LYS A 293 -31.09 -20.06 10.10
N GLU A 294 -29.99 -20.21 10.84
CA GLU A 294 -29.94 -20.40 12.30
C GLU A 294 -29.04 -19.35 12.96
N PRO A 295 -29.36 -18.04 12.84
CA PRO A 295 -28.49 -16.96 13.31
C PRO A 295 -28.30 -16.97 14.82
N HIS A 296 -29.20 -17.62 15.58
CA HIS A 296 -29.16 -17.72 17.05
C HIS A 296 -28.46 -18.99 17.56
N SER A 297 -27.90 -19.83 16.68
CA SER A 297 -27.07 -20.97 17.12
C SER A 297 -25.83 -20.50 17.89
N ALA A 298 -25.27 -21.36 18.76
CA ALA A 298 -24.18 -20.98 19.66
C ALA A 298 -22.96 -20.39 18.92
N CYS A 299 -22.49 -21.06 17.85
CA CYS A 299 -21.36 -20.55 17.06
C CYS A 299 -21.72 -19.33 16.21
N ALA A 300 -22.96 -19.21 15.70
CA ALA A 300 -23.38 -18.02 14.99
C ALA A 300 -23.36 -16.79 15.92
N GLN A 301 -23.85 -16.93 17.15
CA GLN A 301 -23.79 -15.88 18.15
C GLN A 301 -22.36 -15.57 18.60
N LEU A 302 -21.49 -16.58 18.71
CA LEU A 302 -20.07 -16.37 18.99
C LEU A 302 -19.43 -15.50 17.90
N VAL A 303 -19.59 -15.86 16.63
CA VAL A 303 -19.00 -15.10 15.51
C VAL A 303 -19.61 -13.71 15.39
N LYS A 304 -20.90 -13.54 15.66
CA LYS A 304 -21.52 -12.21 15.69
C LYS A 304 -20.94 -11.32 16.80
N LYS A 305 -20.76 -11.88 18.01
CA LYS A 305 -20.25 -11.15 19.18
C LYS A 305 -18.75 -10.85 19.05
N GLU A 306 -18.00 -11.85 18.64
CA GLU A 306 -16.53 -11.82 18.62
C GLU A 306 -15.95 -11.44 17.25
N GLY A 307 -16.79 -11.21 16.24
CA GLY A 307 -16.38 -10.71 14.94
C GLY A 307 -15.96 -9.24 14.94
N LEU A 308 -15.71 -8.71 13.74
CA LEU A 308 -15.12 -7.38 13.55
C LEU A 308 -16.13 -6.24 13.57
N ASN A 309 -17.32 -6.47 13.02
CA ASN A 309 -18.39 -5.46 12.95
C ASN A 309 -19.64 -5.96 13.68
N PRO A 310 -20.09 -5.30 14.77
CA PRO A 310 -21.26 -5.74 15.54
C PRO A 310 -22.58 -5.61 14.77
N ARG A 311 -22.60 -4.84 13.67
CA ARG A 311 -23.78 -4.65 12.81
C ARG A 311 -24.01 -5.83 11.84
N ASP A 312 -22.98 -6.64 11.61
CA ASP A 312 -23.05 -7.74 10.66
C ASP A 312 -23.92 -8.90 11.16
N SER A 313 -24.53 -9.62 10.22
CA SER A 313 -25.10 -10.94 10.49
C SER A 313 -23.95 -11.92 10.84
N PRO A 314 -24.23 -13.04 11.53
CA PRO A 314 -23.21 -14.06 11.78
C PRO A 314 -22.47 -14.53 10.53
N SER A 315 -23.18 -14.67 9.40
CA SER A 315 -22.61 -15.07 8.11
C SER A 315 -21.72 -14.00 7.49
N LEU A 316 -22.10 -12.72 7.53
CA LEU A 316 -21.26 -11.61 7.06
C LEU A 316 -20.03 -11.45 7.95
N SER A 317 -20.21 -11.55 9.27
CA SER A 317 -19.11 -11.50 10.24
C SER A 317 -18.09 -12.62 9.99
N LEU A 318 -18.56 -13.85 9.70
CA LEU A 318 -17.67 -14.96 9.32
C LEU A 318 -16.87 -14.64 8.07
N ARG A 319 -17.53 -14.17 7.00
CA ARG A 319 -16.87 -13.81 5.73
C ARG A 319 -15.82 -12.71 5.93
N SER A 320 -16.13 -11.72 6.76
CA SER A 320 -15.25 -10.60 7.10
C SER A 320 -13.99 -11.09 7.84
N VAL A 321 -14.16 -11.88 8.89
CA VAL A 321 -13.03 -12.42 9.66
C VAL A 321 -12.10 -13.25 8.77
N LEU A 322 -12.65 -14.18 7.99
CA LEU A 322 -11.83 -15.02 7.11
C LEU A 322 -11.15 -14.19 6.01
N GLY A 323 -11.82 -13.15 5.51
CA GLY A 323 -11.26 -12.22 4.53
C GLY A 323 -10.09 -11.40 5.09
N TRP A 324 -10.13 -11.01 6.36
CA TRP A 324 -9.02 -10.34 7.04
C TRP A 324 -7.83 -11.27 7.34
N MET A 325 -8.06 -12.57 7.46
CA MET A 325 -7.00 -13.56 7.62
C MET A 325 -6.25 -13.87 6.32
N LEU A 326 -6.90 -13.67 5.16
CA LEU A 326 -6.40 -14.11 3.86
C LEU A 326 -5.09 -13.41 3.41
N PRO A 327 -4.89 -12.09 3.59
CA PRO A 327 -3.66 -11.41 3.17
C PRO A 327 -2.46 -11.70 4.07
N ASP A 328 -2.68 -12.18 5.30
CA ASP A 328 -1.62 -12.43 6.28
C ASP A 328 -1.13 -13.90 6.17
N PRO A 329 0.19 -14.11 5.97
CA PRO A 329 0.74 -15.44 5.77
C PRO A 329 0.62 -16.35 7.00
N ALA A 330 0.61 -15.80 8.22
CA ALA A 330 0.43 -16.53 9.46
C ALA A 330 -1.05 -16.87 9.71
N LEU A 331 -1.96 -15.92 9.46
CA LEU A 331 -3.38 -16.09 9.75
C LEU A 331 -4.10 -17.00 8.76
N ARG A 332 -3.72 -17.02 7.48
CA ARG A 332 -4.41 -17.84 6.47
C ARG A 332 -4.38 -19.34 6.79
N ALA A 333 -3.36 -19.84 7.50
CA ALA A 333 -3.29 -21.24 7.94
C ALA A 333 -4.37 -21.60 8.98
N PHE A 334 -4.94 -20.60 9.67
CA PHE A 334 -6.05 -20.81 10.62
C PHE A 334 -7.43 -20.84 9.95
N ILE A 335 -7.57 -20.41 8.68
CA ILE A 335 -8.87 -20.39 7.97
C ILE A 335 -9.53 -21.79 8.01
N PRO A 336 -8.85 -22.90 7.64
CA PRO A 336 -9.47 -24.21 7.71
C PRO A 336 -9.82 -24.62 9.15
N VAL A 337 -8.96 -24.29 10.13
CA VAL A 337 -9.22 -24.61 11.55
C VAL A 337 -10.50 -23.92 12.06
N VAL A 338 -10.66 -22.64 11.76
CA VAL A 338 -11.84 -21.85 12.13
C VAL A 338 -13.09 -22.44 11.49
N VAL A 339 -13.05 -22.76 10.18
CA VAL A 339 -14.19 -23.36 9.47
C VAL A 339 -14.55 -24.74 10.04
N TYR A 340 -13.56 -25.59 10.34
CA TYR A 340 -13.78 -26.90 10.92
C TYR A 340 -14.48 -26.80 12.28
N ARG A 341 -13.92 -26.00 13.19
CA ARG A 341 -14.44 -25.86 14.56
C ARG A 341 -15.81 -25.21 14.62
N LEU A 342 -16.08 -24.23 13.76
CA LEU A 342 -17.42 -23.63 13.65
C LEU A 342 -18.45 -24.59 13.06
N SER A 343 -18.02 -25.50 12.18
CA SER A 343 -18.90 -26.55 11.62
C SER A 343 -19.24 -27.62 12.66
N HIS A 344 -18.27 -28.01 13.47
CA HIS A 344 -18.43 -28.98 14.56
C HIS A 344 -19.22 -28.41 15.75
N CYS A 345 -18.82 -27.22 16.22
CA CYS A 345 -19.52 -26.39 17.20
C CYS A 345 -19.85 -27.08 18.54
N GLU A 346 -18.91 -27.82 19.11
CA GLU A 346 -19.06 -28.36 20.47
C GLU A 346 -18.59 -27.37 21.55
N LYS A 347 -18.81 -27.71 22.84
CA LYS A 347 -18.37 -26.86 23.96
C LYS A 347 -16.86 -26.58 23.95
N GLY A 348 -16.06 -27.56 23.53
CA GLY A 348 -14.61 -27.40 23.36
C GLY A 348 -14.28 -26.38 22.27
N ASP A 349 -14.97 -26.44 21.12
CA ASP A 349 -14.77 -25.51 20.01
C ASP A 349 -15.12 -24.08 20.40
N LEU A 350 -16.23 -23.86 21.11
CA LEU A 350 -16.60 -22.53 21.59
C LEU A 350 -15.51 -21.91 22.47
N THR A 351 -14.85 -22.72 23.31
CA THR A 351 -13.75 -22.26 24.17
C THR A 351 -12.54 -21.85 23.35
N VAL A 352 -12.10 -22.71 22.42
CA VAL A 352 -10.94 -22.44 21.56
C VAL A 352 -11.20 -21.26 20.62
N LEU A 353 -12.38 -21.21 20.00
CA LEU A 353 -12.77 -20.13 19.09
C LEU A 353 -12.88 -18.79 19.80
N THR A 354 -13.46 -18.74 21.02
CA THR A 354 -13.50 -17.49 21.80
C THR A 354 -12.09 -16.93 22.01
N ARG A 355 -11.13 -17.80 22.36
CA ARG A 355 -9.73 -17.42 22.49
C ARG A 355 -9.15 -16.98 21.14
N PHE A 356 -9.40 -17.73 20.07
CA PHE A 356 -8.96 -17.38 18.72
C PHE A 356 -9.40 -15.98 18.33
N PHE A 357 -10.70 -15.66 18.41
CA PHE A 357 -11.21 -14.35 18.03
C PHE A 357 -10.63 -13.23 18.91
N THR A 358 -10.43 -13.49 20.20
CA THR A 358 -9.80 -12.53 21.12
C THR A 358 -8.35 -12.25 20.70
N SER A 359 -7.54 -13.30 20.51
CA SER A 359 -6.14 -13.17 20.08
C SER A 359 -6.02 -12.61 18.67
N PHE A 360 -6.94 -12.96 17.76
CA PHE A 360 -7.02 -12.41 16.42
C PHE A 360 -7.24 -10.90 16.44
N LYS A 361 -8.24 -10.42 17.21
CA LYS A 361 -8.45 -8.97 17.41
C LYS A 361 -7.22 -8.29 17.97
N LEU A 362 -6.61 -8.83 19.03
CA LEU A 362 -5.39 -8.26 19.60
C LEU A 362 -4.22 -8.20 18.61
N TYR A 363 -4.13 -9.18 17.71
CA TYR A 363 -3.10 -9.24 16.69
C TYR A 363 -3.32 -8.17 15.60
N ILE A 364 -4.54 -8.04 15.08
CA ILE A 364 -4.84 -7.09 13.99
C ILE A 364 -5.01 -5.65 14.50
N GLU A 365 -5.46 -5.46 15.73
CA GLU A 365 -5.58 -4.13 16.40
C GLU A 365 -4.23 -3.62 16.90
N ARG A 366 -3.13 -4.35 16.68
CA ARG A 366 -1.81 -3.90 17.11
C ARG A 366 -1.41 -2.68 16.29
N GLU A 367 -1.57 -1.51 16.88
CA GLU A 367 -1.11 -0.25 16.30
C GLU A 367 0.41 -0.30 16.08
N ASN A 368 0.82 0.08 14.88
CA ASN A 368 2.19 0.43 14.57
C ASN A 368 2.35 1.95 14.61
N GLN A 369 3.56 2.43 14.88
CA GLN A 369 3.82 3.87 14.96
C GLN A 369 3.65 4.57 13.59
N ASP A 370 3.77 3.83 12.49
CA ASP A 370 3.61 4.32 11.11
C ASP A 370 2.16 4.80 10.81
N VAL A 371 1.16 4.37 11.59
CA VAL A 371 -0.23 4.85 11.47
C VAL A 371 -0.29 6.39 11.59
N ALA A 372 0.58 7.01 12.40
CA ALA A 372 0.65 8.47 12.54
C ALA A 372 1.01 9.19 11.23
N TYR A 373 1.65 8.50 10.30
CA TYR A 373 2.06 9.00 8.99
C TYR A 373 1.07 8.64 7.87
N ARG A 374 0.08 7.78 8.12
CA ARG A 374 -0.96 7.45 7.14
C ARG A 374 -1.86 8.67 6.85
N SER A 375 -2.27 8.81 5.59
CA SER A 375 -3.20 9.84 5.12
C SER A 375 -4.36 9.21 4.36
N LEU A 376 -5.46 8.95 5.08
CA LEU A 376 -6.69 8.41 4.50
C LEU A 376 -7.41 9.44 3.60
N LEU A 377 -7.26 10.74 3.89
CA LEU A 377 -7.74 11.80 3.00
C LEU A 377 -7.04 11.74 1.64
N LEU A 378 -5.71 11.53 1.60
CA LEU A 378 -5.00 11.32 0.34
C LEU A 378 -5.43 10.02 -0.34
N TYR A 379 -5.61 8.94 0.43
CA TYR A 379 -6.10 7.67 -0.09
C TYR A 379 -7.44 7.86 -0.83
N HIS A 380 -8.43 8.47 -0.19
CA HIS A 380 -9.74 8.74 -0.80
C HIS A 380 -9.64 9.69 -1.99
N LEU A 381 -8.84 10.76 -1.90
CA LEU A 381 -8.64 11.67 -3.03
C LEU A 381 -8.15 10.93 -4.28
N ILE A 382 -7.16 10.05 -4.14
CA ILE A 382 -6.56 9.30 -5.25
C ILE A 382 -7.52 8.20 -5.74
N VAL A 383 -8.04 7.38 -4.83
CA VAL A 383 -8.91 6.25 -5.16
C VAL A 383 -10.17 6.75 -5.87
N PHE A 384 -10.84 7.77 -5.34
CA PHE A 384 -12.06 8.30 -5.96
C PHE A 384 -11.81 9.03 -7.28
N SER A 385 -10.60 9.57 -7.50
CA SER A 385 -10.27 10.25 -8.76
C SER A 385 -9.89 9.26 -9.88
N GLU A 386 -9.07 8.24 -9.58
CA GLU A 386 -8.44 7.39 -10.61
C GLU A 386 -8.80 5.89 -10.52
N MET A 387 -9.28 5.40 -9.38
CA MET A 387 -9.40 3.95 -9.10
C MET A 387 -10.80 3.49 -8.67
N TRP A 388 -11.81 4.38 -8.72
CA TRP A 388 -13.21 4.07 -8.44
C TRP A 388 -14.01 3.96 -9.74
N GLU A 389 -15.04 3.09 -9.76
CA GLU A 389 -15.98 2.99 -10.88
C GLU A 389 -16.75 4.31 -11.03
N THR A 390 -16.75 4.88 -12.24
CA THR A 390 -17.41 6.17 -12.54
C THR A 390 -18.26 6.02 -13.80
N PRO A 391 -19.60 6.17 -13.75
CA PRO A 391 -20.41 6.55 -12.58
C PRO A 391 -20.37 5.54 -11.42
N ALA A 392 -20.68 6.00 -10.21
CA ALA A 392 -20.71 5.16 -9.01
C ALA A 392 -21.64 3.94 -9.19
N PRO A 393 -21.21 2.74 -8.76
CA PRO A 393 -22.06 1.57 -8.75
C PRO A 393 -23.24 1.78 -7.79
N SER A 394 -24.39 1.18 -8.12
CA SER A 394 -25.54 1.24 -7.21
C SER A 394 -25.26 0.47 -5.91
N PHE A 395 -25.86 0.92 -4.81
CA PHE A 395 -25.79 0.21 -3.52
C PHE A 395 -26.26 -1.24 -3.60
N GLY A 396 -27.21 -1.56 -4.47
CA GLY A 396 -27.66 -2.94 -4.69
C GLY A 396 -26.58 -3.81 -5.33
N VAL A 397 -25.80 -3.26 -6.26
CA VAL A 397 -24.66 -3.96 -6.89
C VAL A 397 -23.58 -4.23 -5.85
N LEU A 398 -23.20 -3.24 -5.03
CA LEU A 398 -22.19 -3.41 -3.98
C LEU A 398 -22.61 -4.44 -2.93
N LYS A 399 -23.86 -4.37 -2.45
CA LYS A 399 -24.40 -5.37 -1.51
C LYS A 399 -24.45 -6.79 -2.13
N LYS A 400 -24.72 -6.89 -3.43
CA LYS A 400 -24.67 -8.18 -4.13
C LYS A 400 -23.24 -8.73 -4.21
N ARG A 401 -22.25 -7.90 -4.57
CA ARG A 401 -20.82 -8.30 -4.58
C ARG A 401 -20.39 -8.85 -3.22
N LEU A 402 -20.80 -8.18 -2.15
CA LEU A 402 -20.58 -8.63 -0.77
C LEU A 402 -21.17 -10.01 -0.49
N ALA A 403 -22.46 -10.19 -0.79
CA ALA A 403 -23.19 -11.43 -0.53
C ALA A 403 -22.67 -12.62 -1.35
N ASP A 404 -22.24 -12.36 -2.58
CA ASP A 404 -21.72 -13.37 -3.49
C ASP A 404 -20.29 -13.82 -3.10
N SER A 405 -19.53 -13.04 -2.33
CA SER A 405 -18.13 -13.31 -1.99
C SER A 405 -17.97 -14.19 -0.74
N THR A 406 -17.32 -15.35 -0.86
CA THR A 406 -17.14 -16.31 0.25
C THR A 406 -16.24 -15.79 1.37
N MET A 407 -15.26 -14.95 1.05
CA MET A 407 -14.38 -14.26 1.98
C MET A 407 -14.10 -12.86 1.42
N TYR A 408 -14.18 -11.84 2.25
CA TYR A 408 -13.82 -10.49 1.86
C TYR A 408 -13.35 -9.72 3.10
N PRO A 409 -12.30 -8.89 3.02
CA PRO A 409 -11.98 -7.97 4.09
C PRO A 409 -13.11 -6.93 4.15
N GLY A 410 -13.94 -7.02 5.19
CA GLY A 410 -15.06 -6.13 5.41
C GLY A 410 -14.67 -4.87 6.17
N GLU A 411 -15.67 -4.06 6.48
CA GLU A 411 -15.53 -2.89 7.35
C GLU A 411 -14.96 -3.31 8.72
N TYR A 412 -14.01 -2.52 9.22
CA TYR A 412 -13.52 -2.66 10.58
C TYR A 412 -13.21 -1.27 11.16
N GLU A 413 -14.20 -0.73 11.87
CA GLU A 413 -14.20 0.63 12.45
C GLU A 413 -12.92 0.94 13.23
N LYS A 414 -12.46 0.02 14.08
CA LYS A 414 -11.24 0.20 14.88
C LYS A 414 -9.96 0.33 14.07
N MET A 415 -9.93 -0.24 12.86
CA MET A 415 -8.78 -0.18 11.96
C MET A 415 -8.95 0.90 10.89
N HIS A 416 -10.01 1.73 10.99
CA HIS A 416 -10.22 2.81 10.03
C HIS A 416 -10.33 2.27 8.59
N GLU A 417 -10.95 1.08 8.46
CA GLU A 417 -11.18 0.42 7.17
C GLU A 417 -12.67 0.48 6.82
N THR A 418 -12.97 1.27 5.80
CA THR A 418 -14.32 1.51 5.32
C THR A 418 -14.78 0.37 4.39
N GLY A 419 -15.90 -0.29 4.71
CA GLY A 419 -16.52 -1.26 3.79
C GLY A 419 -16.98 -0.59 2.49
N LEU A 420 -16.98 -1.27 1.34
CA LEU A 420 -17.20 -0.56 0.06
C LEU A 420 -18.58 0.09 -0.09
N VAL A 421 -19.60 -0.43 0.60
CA VAL A 421 -20.93 0.20 0.65
C VAL A 421 -20.85 1.60 1.27
N GLU A 422 -20.09 1.75 2.35
CA GLU A 422 -19.85 3.02 3.02
C GLU A 422 -18.86 3.88 2.24
N ALA A 423 -17.79 3.28 1.68
CA ALA A 423 -16.85 3.98 0.80
C ALA A 423 -17.57 4.60 -0.42
N ASN A 424 -18.67 4.01 -0.90
CA ASN A 424 -19.49 4.59 -1.96
C ASN A 424 -20.26 5.85 -1.50
N GLN A 425 -20.64 5.94 -0.23
CA GLN A 425 -21.21 7.17 0.34
C GLN A 425 -20.15 8.28 0.40
N TYR A 426 -18.94 7.92 0.83
CA TYR A 426 -17.78 8.81 0.81
C TYR A 426 -17.45 9.26 -0.61
N TYR A 427 -17.43 8.35 -1.59
CA TYR A 427 -17.26 8.70 -3.00
C TYR A 427 -18.28 9.75 -3.44
N CYS A 428 -19.56 9.55 -3.14
CA CYS A 428 -20.60 10.51 -3.50
C CYS A 428 -20.43 11.86 -2.80
N ALA A 429 -20.03 11.86 -1.52
CA ALA A 429 -19.76 13.08 -0.76
C ALA A 429 -18.52 13.83 -1.28
N TYR A 430 -17.47 13.12 -1.69
CA TYR A 430 -16.21 13.70 -2.18
C TYR A 430 -16.34 14.18 -3.62
N SER A 431 -16.87 13.34 -4.52
CA SER A 431 -16.94 13.61 -5.96
C SER A 431 -18.01 14.63 -6.35
N LYS A 432 -19.08 14.73 -5.54
CA LYS A 432 -20.31 15.46 -5.90
C LYS A 432 -20.91 14.99 -7.23
N GLU A 433 -20.68 13.71 -7.59
CA GLU A 433 -21.21 13.11 -8.80
C GLU A 433 -22.74 13.12 -8.81
N LYS A 434 -23.33 13.44 -9.98
CA LYS A 434 -24.79 13.49 -10.21
C LYS A 434 -25.28 12.20 -10.88
N SER A 435 -25.08 11.07 -10.21
CA SER A 435 -25.56 9.76 -10.68
C SER A 435 -26.76 9.30 -9.85
N PRO A 436 -27.60 8.38 -10.38
CA PRO A 436 -28.71 7.82 -9.62
C PRO A 436 -28.31 7.15 -8.30
N ALA A 437 -27.06 6.70 -8.17
CA ALA A 437 -26.53 6.17 -6.92
C ALA A 437 -26.29 7.28 -5.89
N CYS A 438 -25.64 8.37 -6.30
CA CYS A 438 -25.29 9.49 -5.41
C CYS A 438 -26.44 10.43 -5.10
N ASP A 439 -27.34 10.68 -6.07
CA ASP A 439 -28.48 11.59 -5.90
C ASP A 439 -29.43 11.13 -4.78
N LYS A 440 -29.52 9.82 -4.53
CA LYS A 440 -30.33 9.23 -3.45
C LYS A 440 -29.84 9.58 -2.05
N LEU A 441 -28.57 9.96 -1.90
CA LEU A 441 -27.98 10.28 -0.60
C LEU A 441 -28.14 11.75 -0.23
N HIS A 442 -28.48 12.60 -1.20
CA HIS A 442 -28.58 14.07 -1.02
C HIS A 442 -27.28 14.74 -0.50
N LEU A 443 -26.11 14.12 -0.70
CA LEU A 443 -24.80 14.62 -0.23
C LEU A 443 -24.14 15.64 -1.18
N GLY A 444 -24.68 15.81 -2.39
CA GLY A 444 -24.10 16.65 -3.45
C GLY A 444 -24.50 18.14 -3.43
N ASN A 445 -25.54 18.52 -2.68
CA ASN A 445 -26.29 19.76 -2.92
C ASN A 445 -25.98 20.92 -1.96
N ASN A 446 -24.82 20.93 -1.30
CA ASN A 446 -24.50 21.94 -0.28
C ASN A 446 -23.57 23.08 -0.75
N GLY A 447 -23.24 23.15 -2.05
CA GLY A 447 -22.40 24.22 -2.62
C GLY A 447 -20.90 24.11 -2.31
N SER A 448 -20.46 23.08 -1.58
CA SER A 448 -19.03 22.81 -1.36
C SER A 448 -18.34 22.32 -2.62
N SER A 449 -17.00 22.50 -2.66
CA SER A 449 -16.19 21.97 -3.75
C SER A 449 -15.99 20.46 -3.61
N ALA A 450 -15.63 19.80 -4.70
CA ALA A 450 -15.36 18.36 -4.69
C ALA A 450 -13.95 18.09 -4.15
N ILE A 451 -13.78 16.99 -3.42
CA ILE A 451 -12.47 16.45 -2.99
C ILE A 451 -12.05 15.34 -3.97
N ILE A 452 -11.95 15.71 -5.24
CA ILE A 452 -11.44 14.88 -6.34
C ILE A 452 -10.66 15.76 -7.31
N TYR A 453 -9.81 15.16 -8.14
CA TYR A 453 -9.18 15.82 -9.26
C TYR A 453 -9.55 15.15 -10.58
N LYS A 454 -9.38 15.88 -11.68
CA LYS A 454 -9.69 15.35 -13.02
C LYS A 454 -8.58 14.39 -13.46
N ARG A 455 -9.01 13.26 -14.04
CA ARG A 455 -8.13 12.34 -14.76
C ARG A 455 -7.42 13.09 -15.89
N ASP A 456 -6.09 12.97 -15.94
CA ASP A 456 -5.29 13.63 -16.96
C ASP A 456 -5.00 12.68 -18.15
N ARG A 457 -4.14 13.13 -19.06
CA ARG A 457 -3.78 12.38 -20.29
C ARG A 457 -3.06 11.05 -20.05
N TYR A 458 -2.60 10.78 -18.83
CA TYR A 458 -1.90 9.56 -18.47
C TYR A 458 -2.81 8.54 -17.78
N TRP A 459 -4.00 8.94 -17.32
CA TRP A 459 -4.96 8.00 -16.76
C TRP A 459 -5.40 6.98 -17.81
N ASN A 460 -5.34 5.70 -17.44
CA ASN A 460 -5.65 4.54 -18.29
C ASN A 460 -4.93 4.57 -19.66
N LYS A 461 -3.73 5.17 -19.72
CA LYS A 461 -2.94 5.25 -20.94
C LYS A 461 -2.02 4.04 -21.07
N THR A 462 -1.98 3.43 -22.25
CA THR A 462 -1.05 2.33 -22.51
C THR A 462 0.40 2.71 -22.18
N SER A 463 1.03 1.90 -21.33
CA SER A 463 2.44 2.04 -20.99
C SER A 463 3.35 1.59 -22.10
N VAL A 464 4.31 2.43 -22.45
CA VAL A 464 5.34 2.17 -23.45
C VAL A 464 6.67 2.12 -22.72
N ILE A 465 7.33 0.97 -22.74
CA ILE A 465 8.63 0.78 -22.13
C ILE A 465 9.64 1.64 -22.90
N PRO A 466 10.38 2.55 -22.23
CA PRO A 466 11.46 3.29 -22.87
C PRO A 466 12.46 2.33 -23.52
N SER A 467 13.03 2.68 -24.68
CA SER A 467 13.90 1.78 -25.44
C SER A 467 15.18 1.36 -24.71
N HIS A 468 15.62 2.15 -23.73
CA HIS A 468 16.78 1.89 -22.88
C HIS A 468 16.40 1.25 -21.55
N ALA A 469 15.12 0.92 -21.33
CA ALA A 469 14.64 0.40 -20.06
C ALA A 469 14.01 -1.00 -20.20
N SER A 470 13.90 -1.68 -19.06
CA SER A 470 13.25 -2.97 -18.89
C SER A 470 12.19 -2.93 -17.78
N VAL A 471 11.28 -3.91 -17.79
CA VAL A 471 10.24 -4.05 -16.77
C VAL A 471 10.20 -5.46 -16.22
N LEU A 472 10.45 -5.61 -14.92
CA LEU A 472 10.21 -6.85 -14.17
C LEU A 472 8.88 -6.73 -13.42
N ILE A 473 7.95 -7.64 -13.69
CA ILE A 473 6.68 -7.72 -12.96
C ILE A 473 6.74 -8.92 -12.03
N LEU A 474 6.49 -8.70 -10.75
CA LEU A 474 6.39 -9.75 -9.74
C LEU A 474 4.94 -9.83 -9.25
N SER A 475 4.41 -11.04 -9.19
CA SER A 475 3.03 -11.25 -8.74
C SER A 475 2.83 -12.65 -8.19
N SER A 476 1.74 -12.85 -7.43
CA SER A 476 1.37 -14.16 -6.90
C SER A 476 -0.06 -14.53 -7.26
N LYS A 477 -0.29 -15.82 -7.53
CA LYS A 477 -1.64 -16.36 -7.74
C LYS A 477 -2.53 -16.31 -6.50
N MET A 478 -1.94 -16.06 -5.31
CA MET A 478 -2.63 -15.98 -4.02
C MET A 478 -2.54 -14.58 -3.39
N ASP A 479 -2.27 -13.55 -4.20
CA ASP A 479 -2.35 -12.17 -3.75
C ASP A 479 -3.83 -11.71 -3.74
N ALA A 480 -4.39 -11.60 -2.53
CA ALA A 480 -5.77 -11.17 -2.33
C ALA A 480 -6.01 -9.67 -2.59
N GLN A 481 -4.97 -8.84 -2.49
CA GLN A 481 -5.08 -7.37 -2.63
C GLN A 481 -4.88 -6.94 -4.08
N THR A 482 -3.88 -7.52 -4.75
CA THR A 482 -3.56 -7.27 -6.15
C THR A 482 -3.57 -8.58 -6.97
N PRO A 483 -4.76 -9.11 -7.29
CA PRO A 483 -4.88 -10.40 -7.97
C PRO A 483 -4.05 -10.52 -9.25
N HIS A 484 -3.41 -11.69 -9.42
CA HIS A 484 -2.52 -11.99 -10.55
C HIS A 484 -3.12 -11.70 -11.95
N LYS A 485 -4.46 -11.78 -12.10
CA LYS A 485 -5.14 -11.44 -13.35
C LYS A 485 -4.82 -10.02 -13.85
N TYR A 486 -4.63 -9.08 -12.94
CA TYR A 486 -4.28 -7.69 -13.25
C TYR A 486 -2.83 -7.55 -13.70
N ALA A 487 -1.88 -8.22 -13.02
CA ALA A 487 -0.49 -8.29 -13.47
C ALA A 487 -0.37 -8.88 -14.90
N LYS A 488 -1.14 -9.93 -15.22
CA LYS A 488 -1.20 -10.50 -16.58
C LYS A 488 -1.80 -9.51 -17.60
N ALA A 489 -2.85 -8.79 -17.22
CA ALA A 489 -3.48 -7.81 -18.09
C ALA A 489 -2.50 -6.67 -18.43
N LEU A 490 -1.83 -6.11 -17.41
CA LEU A 490 -0.79 -5.10 -17.58
C LEU A 490 0.37 -5.61 -18.44
N PHE A 491 0.91 -6.80 -18.13
CA PHE A 491 2.00 -7.41 -18.88
C PHE A 491 1.64 -7.53 -20.37
N LYS A 492 0.42 -7.96 -20.69
CA LYS A 492 -0.06 -8.07 -22.08
C LYS A 492 -0.27 -6.70 -22.73
N GLY A 493 -0.83 -5.73 -21.99
CA GLY A 493 -1.19 -4.40 -22.51
C GLY A 493 0.01 -3.49 -22.76
N MET A 494 1.10 -3.65 -22.01
CA MET A 494 2.30 -2.83 -22.13
C MET A 494 3.00 -2.99 -23.48
N VAL A 495 3.43 -1.89 -24.09
CA VAL A 495 4.15 -1.88 -25.38
C VAL A 495 5.65 -1.94 -25.13
N GLY A 496 6.32 -2.90 -25.77
CA GLY A 496 7.75 -3.18 -25.61
C GLY A 496 7.98 -4.65 -25.26
N SER A 497 9.06 -5.23 -25.77
CA SER A 497 9.43 -6.64 -25.54
C SER A 497 10.35 -6.84 -24.35
N ASN A 498 11.01 -5.79 -23.87
CA ASN A 498 11.97 -5.87 -22.76
C ASN A 498 11.25 -5.91 -21.40
N LYS A 499 10.47 -6.96 -21.18
CA LYS A 499 9.68 -7.16 -19.97
C LYS A 499 9.59 -8.63 -19.60
N GLU A 500 9.54 -8.92 -18.31
CA GLU A 500 9.34 -10.26 -17.78
C GLU A 500 8.29 -10.25 -16.66
N LEU A 501 7.48 -11.31 -16.60
CA LEU A 501 6.54 -11.56 -15.52
C LEU A 501 6.95 -12.83 -14.77
N VAL A 502 7.37 -12.68 -13.52
CA VAL A 502 7.62 -13.78 -12.60
C VAL A 502 6.39 -13.99 -11.72
N THR A 503 5.91 -15.23 -11.67
CA THR A 503 4.67 -15.60 -10.98
C THR A 503 4.94 -16.59 -9.87
N PHE A 504 4.65 -16.19 -8.64
CA PHE A 504 4.63 -17.07 -7.47
C PHE A 504 3.28 -17.78 -7.34
N LYS A 505 3.27 -18.95 -6.71
CA LYS A 505 2.04 -19.74 -6.52
C LYS A 505 1.28 -19.35 -5.26
N TYR A 506 1.99 -19.15 -4.14
CA TYR A 506 1.39 -19.07 -2.80
C TYR A 506 1.83 -17.85 -1.97
N ALA A 507 2.57 -16.92 -2.55
CA ALA A 507 2.95 -15.70 -1.84
C ALA A 507 1.71 -14.81 -1.60
N THR A 508 1.72 -14.04 -0.52
CA THR A 508 0.69 -13.03 -0.24
C THR A 508 1.04 -11.73 -0.97
N HIS A 509 0.48 -10.60 -0.53
CA HIS A 509 0.72 -9.31 -1.16
C HIS A 509 2.16 -8.82 -0.94
N GLY A 510 2.81 -8.32 -2.00
CA GLY A 510 4.22 -7.93 -1.99
C GLY A 510 5.15 -9.15 -1.97
N THR A 511 5.50 -9.64 -3.15
CA THR A 511 6.28 -10.88 -3.31
C THR A 511 7.73 -10.72 -2.84
N VAL A 512 8.30 -9.51 -2.85
CA VAL A 512 9.63 -9.26 -2.28
C VAL A 512 9.68 -9.61 -0.79
N MET A 513 8.56 -9.47 -0.06
CA MET A 513 8.50 -9.78 1.37
C MET A 513 7.83 -11.11 1.70
N SER A 514 6.91 -11.59 0.85
CA SER A 514 6.06 -12.76 1.16
C SER A 514 6.50 -14.08 0.52
N THR A 515 7.75 -14.18 0.07
CA THR A 515 8.31 -15.36 -0.62
C THR A 515 9.48 -15.99 0.12
N GLU A 516 9.31 -16.20 1.42
CA GLU A 516 10.33 -16.80 2.29
C GLU A 516 10.81 -18.16 1.76
N LEU A 517 12.14 -18.34 1.78
CA LEU A 517 12.83 -19.59 1.49
C LEU A 517 13.06 -20.38 2.79
N ALA A 518 13.26 -21.69 2.68
CA ALA A 518 13.50 -22.54 3.84
C ALA A 518 14.90 -22.27 4.45
N GLY A 519 14.95 -22.00 5.75
CA GLY A 519 16.18 -21.76 6.51
C GLY A 519 16.24 -20.34 7.08
N GLY A 520 15.94 -20.18 8.37
CA GLY A 520 15.90 -18.88 9.05
C GLY A 520 17.31 -18.40 9.45
N GLY A 521 17.73 -17.28 8.87
CA GLY A 521 18.80 -16.41 9.40
C GLY A 521 18.21 -15.15 10.06
N GLU A 522 19.07 -14.19 10.43
CA GLU A 522 18.68 -12.90 11.03
C GLU A 522 17.81 -12.04 10.08
N PHE A 523 17.96 -12.24 8.77
CA PHE A 523 16.99 -11.86 7.74
C PHE A 523 16.45 -13.15 7.09
N THR A 524 15.13 -13.35 7.08
CA THR A 524 14.54 -14.47 6.32
C THR A 524 14.79 -14.22 4.83
N GLU A 525 15.55 -15.11 4.19
CA GLU A 525 15.82 -14.97 2.77
C GLU A 525 14.54 -15.14 1.97
N THR A 526 14.20 -14.16 1.11
CA THR A 526 13.04 -14.28 0.22
C THR A 526 13.49 -14.40 -1.24
N CYS A 527 12.78 -15.22 -2.02
CA CYS A 527 13.07 -15.35 -3.44
C CYS A 527 12.78 -14.05 -4.20
N GLY A 528 11.72 -13.33 -3.83
CA GLY A 528 11.39 -12.02 -4.40
C GLY A 528 12.50 -11.00 -4.19
N MET A 529 13.13 -10.96 -3.00
CA MET A 529 14.30 -10.10 -2.79
C MET A 529 15.51 -10.57 -3.60
N LYS A 530 15.78 -11.88 -3.69
CA LYS A 530 16.86 -12.40 -4.54
C LYS A 530 16.67 -12.00 -6.01
N LEU A 531 15.44 -12.05 -6.52
CA LEU A 531 15.10 -11.59 -7.88
C LEU A 531 15.34 -10.08 -8.04
N LEU A 532 14.87 -9.26 -7.09
CA LEU A 532 15.09 -7.81 -7.12
C LEU A 532 16.58 -7.47 -7.08
N GLY A 533 17.33 -8.08 -6.15
CA GLY A 533 18.77 -7.90 -6.03
C GLY A 533 19.51 -8.34 -7.30
N SER A 534 19.14 -9.48 -7.89
CA SER A 534 19.71 -9.95 -9.15
C SER A 534 19.43 -8.99 -10.32
N TYR A 535 18.18 -8.53 -10.44
CA TYR A 535 17.79 -7.56 -11.47
C TYR A 535 18.59 -6.25 -11.35
N VAL A 536 18.75 -5.75 -10.11
CA VAL A 536 19.52 -4.54 -9.83
C VAL A 536 21.01 -4.72 -10.13
N LYS A 537 21.64 -5.79 -9.63
CA LYS A 537 23.06 -6.09 -9.88
C LYS A 537 23.40 -6.24 -11.36
N ASN A 538 22.43 -6.63 -12.18
CA ASN A 538 22.58 -6.78 -13.62
C ASN A 538 22.15 -5.55 -14.42
N GLY A 539 21.95 -4.39 -13.78
CA GLY A 539 21.58 -3.14 -14.47
C GLY A 539 20.25 -3.25 -15.21
N GLY A 540 19.27 -3.94 -14.63
CA GLY A 540 17.97 -4.15 -15.25
C GLY A 540 17.97 -5.15 -16.41
N ASN A 541 19.07 -5.85 -16.69
CA ASN A 541 19.11 -6.83 -17.76
C ASN A 541 18.33 -8.10 -17.41
N LEU A 542 17.18 -8.30 -18.05
CA LEU A 542 16.28 -9.44 -17.83
C LEU A 542 16.89 -10.78 -18.28
N ASP A 543 17.73 -10.80 -19.32
CA ASP A 543 18.40 -12.03 -19.78
C ASP A 543 19.39 -12.57 -18.74
N ARG A 544 19.84 -11.72 -17.83
CA ARG A 544 20.75 -12.05 -16.73
C ARG A 544 20.04 -12.23 -15.39
N LEU A 545 18.71 -12.17 -15.36
CA LEU A 545 17.91 -12.35 -14.14
C LEU A 545 18.09 -13.77 -13.59
N ASP A 546 18.71 -13.88 -12.42
CA ASP A 546 18.85 -15.15 -11.71
C ASP A 546 17.53 -15.55 -11.06
N LYS A 547 16.92 -16.61 -11.62
CA LYS A 547 15.65 -17.19 -11.19
C LYS A 547 15.80 -18.50 -10.43
N SER A 548 17.02 -18.86 -10.03
CA SER A 548 17.33 -20.13 -9.36
C SER A 548 16.48 -20.35 -8.09
N CYS A 549 16.24 -19.30 -7.30
CA CYS A 549 15.43 -19.36 -6.09
C CYS A 549 14.00 -19.85 -6.31
N LEU A 550 13.44 -19.73 -7.53
CA LEU A 550 12.10 -20.25 -7.83
C LEU A 550 12.02 -21.78 -7.68
N LYS A 551 13.13 -22.49 -7.83
CA LYS A 551 13.22 -23.95 -7.62
C LYS A 551 13.31 -24.33 -6.14
N GLU A 552 13.69 -23.38 -5.29
CA GLU A 552 13.85 -23.55 -3.83
C GLU A 552 12.57 -23.18 -3.06
N MET A 553 11.59 -22.58 -3.74
CA MET A 553 10.32 -22.18 -3.11
C MET A 553 9.65 -23.39 -2.46
N PRO A 554 9.30 -23.31 -1.16
CA PRO A 554 8.68 -24.42 -0.46
C PRO A 554 7.31 -24.76 -1.05
N ALA A 555 6.91 -26.02 -0.90
CA ALA A 555 5.53 -26.42 -1.13
C ALA A 555 4.59 -25.66 -0.17
N LEU A 556 3.30 -25.60 -0.52
CA LEU A 556 2.30 -25.08 0.41
C LEU A 556 2.36 -25.88 1.71
N ASN A 557 2.37 -25.18 2.83
CA ASN A 557 2.31 -25.76 4.15
C ASN A 557 1.27 -25.01 4.97
N LEU A 558 0.15 -25.67 5.29
CA LEU A 558 -0.89 -25.12 6.16
C LEU A 558 -0.70 -25.53 7.63
N THR A 559 0.45 -26.10 7.98
CA THR A 559 0.80 -26.43 9.36
C THR A 559 1.09 -25.15 10.15
N ILE A 560 0.34 -24.95 11.23
CA ILE A 560 0.51 -23.80 12.11
C ILE A 560 1.72 -24.03 13.04
N PRO A 561 2.74 -23.15 13.02
CA PRO A 561 3.86 -23.20 13.95
C PRO A 561 3.40 -23.20 15.43
N MET A 562 4.11 -23.93 16.29
CA MET A 562 3.72 -24.09 17.71
C MET A 562 3.53 -22.76 18.44
N GLY A 563 4.40 -21.77 18.21
CA GLY A 563 4.29 -20.45 18.82
C GLY A 563 2.98 -19.74 18.46
N GLN A 564 2.64 -19.72 17.16
CA GLN A 564 1.39 -19.12 16.66
C GLN A 564 0.16 -19.88 17.17
N ARG A 565 0.20 -21.21 17.15
CA ARG A 565 -0.89 -22.04 17.69
C ARG A 565 -1.14 -21.76 19.17
N THR A 566 -0.10 -21.68 19.99
CA THR A 566 -0.22 -21.35 21.42
C THR A 566 -0.80 -19.94 21.63
N TYR A 567 -0.37 -18.98 20.81
CA TYR A 567 -0.88 -17.61 20.88
C TYR A 567 -2.37 -17.52 20.54
N PHE A 568 -2.79 -18.07 19.39
CA PHE A 568 -4.15 -17.95 18.89
C PHE A 568 -5.13 -18.95 19.52
N LEU A 569 -4.75 -20.22 19.67
CA LEU A 569 -5.65 -21.30 20.12
C LEU A 569 -5.41 -21.72 21.58
N GLY A 570 -4.30 -21.29 22.19
CA GLY A 570 -3.88 -21.76 23.51
C GLY A 570 -3.11 -23.08 23.43
N LEU A 571 -2.90 -23.73 24.58
CA LEU A 571 -2.19 -25.01 24.71
C LEU A 571 -3.04 -26.17 24.15
N THR A 572 -3.19 -26.20 22.83
CA THR A 572 -3.87 -27.24 22.06
C THR A 572 -2.82 -28.07 21.33
N GLU A 573 -2.79 -29.38 21.58
CA GLU A 573 -1.85 -30.29 20.90
C GLU A 573 -2.21 -30.45 19.41
N ASP A 574 -3.50 -30.41 19.07
CA ASP A 574 -4.00 -30.40 17.69
C ASP A 574 -4.92 -29.19 17.48
N ALA A 575 -4.65 -28.41 16.43
CA ALA A 575 -5.45 -27.24 16.08
C ALA A 575 -6.90 -27.60 15.74
N TYR A 576 -7.17 -28.82 15.27
CA TYR A 576 -8.50 -29.30 14.89
C TYR A 576 -9.22 -30.11 15.99
N ASP A 577 -8.54 -30.53 17.08
CA ASP A 577 -9.18 -31.38 18.10
C ASP A 577 -10.11 -30.59 19.04
N GLY A 578 -11.38 -30.96 19.09
CA GLY A 578 -12.38 -30.42 20.02
C GLY A 578 -12.33 -31.03 21.43
N GLY A 579 -11.58 -32.12 21.60
CA GLY A 579 -11.34 -32.77 22.87
C GLY A 579 -10.53 -31.88 23.80
N THR A 580 -11.02 -31.66 25.02
CA THR A 580 -10.27 -31.06 26.12
C THR A 580 -9.22 -32.04 26.65
N THR A 581 -8.37 -32.57 25.78
CA THR A 581 -7.33 -33.52 26.12
C THR A 581 -6.20 -32.75 26.80
N ARG A 582 -6.36 -32.53 28.12
CA ARG A 582 -5.42 -31.97 29.13
C ARG A 582 -5.46 -30.49 29.48
N ALA A 583 -6.64 -29.83 29.46
CA ALA A 583 -6.84 -28.61 30.28
C ALA A 583 -7.11 -28.93 31.78
N ARG A 584 -6.63 -30.08 32.28
CA ARG A 584 -6.68 -30.48 33.69
C ARG A 584 -5.33 -31.07 34.09
N THR A 585 -4.30 -30.24 34.23
CA THR A 585 -3.13 -30.45 35.13
C THR A 585 -2.10 -29.34 34.90
N SER A 586 -2.37 -28.11 35.33
CA SER A 586 -1.31 -27.13 35.70
C SER A 586 -1.90 -25.84 36.30
N LEU A 587 -2.93 -25.95 37.14
CA LEU A 587 -3.36 -24.88 38.05
C LEU A 587 -3.37 -25.45 39.47
N SER A 588 -2.18 -25.84 39.92
CA SER A 588 -1.83 -26.07 41.32
C SER A 588 -0.31 -26.16 41.43
N ALA A 589 0.34 -25.00 41.43
CA ALA A 589 1.61 -24.70 42.10
C ALA A 589 1.73 -23.18 42.20
#